data_AF-A0A6I0E095-F1
#
_entry.id   AF-A0A6I0E095-F1
#
_cell.length_a   1.000
_cell.length_b   1.000
_cell.length_c   1.000
_cell.angle_alpha   90.00
_cell.angle_beta   90.00
_cell.angle_gamma   90.00
#
_symmetry.space_group_name_H-M   'P 1'
#
loop_
_entity.id
_entity.type
_entity.pdbx_description
1 polymer ?
#
loop_
_entity_poly.entity_id
_entity_poly.type
_entity_poly.pdbx_seq_one_letter_code
_entity_poly.pdbx_strand_id
1 'polypeptide(L)'
;MDGADLVTEGILTLSKVNNILDSFNETTSIGNGPADQLVKLILESDSIDFVIGTCINIAHQDPNLPVELEIRRTVVKRIANVLQEKFLKEVNLQFL
;
A
#
# COMPACT_ATOMS: atom_id res chain seq x y z
N MET A 1 8.28 16.27 2.38
CA MET A 1 7.28 17.19 1.83
C MET A 1 6.60 17.81 3.02
N ASP A 2 6.44 19.12 3.07
CA ASP A 2 5.87 19.76 4.27
C ASP A 2 4.47 19.20 4.54
N GLY A 3 4.26 18.71 5.77
CA GLY A 3 3.03 18.06 6.18
C GLY A 3 2.91 16.56 5.89
N ALA A 4 3.95 15.89 5.39
CA ALA A 4 3.97 14.43 5.22
C ALA A 4 5.10 13.77 6.02
N ASP A 5 4.76 12.79 6.87
CA ASP A 5 5.71 12.04 7.69
C ASP A 5 6.61 11.12 6.85
N LEU A 6 6.09 10.60 5.74
CA LEU A 6 6.82 9.71 4.85
C LEU A 6 6.45 9.99 3.37
N VAL A 7 7.47 10.11 2.53
CA VAL A 7 7.33 10.21 1.07
C VAL A 7 8.17 9.13 0.43
N THR A 8 7.58 8.36 -0.49
CA THR A 8 8.21 7.19 -1.11
C THR A 8 8.00 7.18 -2.63
N GLU A 9 8.60 6.19 -3.30
CA GLU A 9 8.61 6.03 -4.76
C GLU A 9 7.22 5.68 -5.34
N GLY A 10 6.23 5.34 -4.52
CA GLY A 10 4.86 5.06 -4.95
C GLY A 10 4.54 3.56 -5.04
N ILE A 11 4.17 3.06 -6.23
CA ILE A 11 3.57 1.73 -6.39
C ILE A 11 4.49 0.58 -5.95
N LEU A 12 5.79 0.67 -6.23
CA LEU A 12 6.77 -0.35 -5.82
C LEU A 12 6.83 -0.50 -4.29
N THR A 13 6.76 0.62 -3.56
CA THR A 13 6.72 0.61 -2.11
C THR A 13 5.41 -0.02 -1.61
N LEU A 14 4.26 0.33 -2.22
CA LEU A 14 2.97 -0.25 -1.85
C LEU A 14 2.89 -1.75 -2.12
N SER A 15 3.40 -2.25 -3.25
CA SER A 15 3.43 -3.68 -3.54
C SER A 15 4.31 -4.42 -2.52
N LYS A 16 5.44 -3.83 -2.11
CA LYS A 16 6.26 -4.41 -1.04
C LYS A 16 5.54 -4.41 0.31
N VAL A 17 4.82 -3.33 0.66
CA VAL A 17 3.98 -3.28 1.87
C VAL A 17 2.91 -4.36 1.84
N ASN A 18 2.21 -4.54 0.72
CA ASN A 18 1.23 -5.60 0.56
C ASN A 18 1.83 -6.97 0.85
N ASN A 19 3.00 -7.28 0.27
CA ASN A 19 3.67 -8.57 0.48
C ASN A 19 4.10 -8.78 1.93
N ILE A 20 4.60 -7.74 2.60
CA ILE A 20 4.97 -7.82 4.02
C ILE A 20 3.72 -8.09 4.88
N LEU A 21 2.62 -7.36 4.67
CA LEU A 21 1.39 -7.52 5.45
C LEU A 21 0.73 -8.88 5.22
N ASP A 22 0.71 -9.35 3.97
CA ASP A 22 0.12 -10.64 3.59
C ASP A 22 0.86 -11.81 4.23
N SER A 23 2.20 -11.78 4.21
CA SER A 23 3.05 -12.79 4.85
C SER A 23 3.29 -12.59 6.35
N PHE A 24 2.83 -11.47 6.92
CA PHE A 24 3.09 -11.08 8.31
C PHE A 24 2.65 -12.13 9.32
N ASN A 25 3.51 -12.42 10.28
CA ASN A 25 3.26 -13.37 11.37
C ASN A 25 4.14 -13.01 12.59
N GLU A 26 4.03 -13.77 13.66
CA GLU A 26 4.74 -13.52 14.93
C GLU A 26 6.28 -13.52 14.80
N THR A 27 6.84 -14.16 13.78
CA THR A 27 8.29 -14.24 13.55
C THR A 27 8.78 -13.23 12.51
N THR A 28 7.90 -12.39 11.98
CA THR A 28 8.23 -11.41 10.95
C THR A 28 9.08 -10.28 11.54
N SER A 29 10.33 -10.18 11.08
CA SER A 29 11.20 -9.05 11.41
C SER A 29 11.00 -7.91 10.42
N ILE A 30 10.38 -6.83 10.87
CA ILE A 30 10.22 -5.61 10.05
C ILE A 30 11.54 -4.84 10.02
N GLY A 31 12.05 -4.56 8.81
CA GLY A 31 13.30 -3.83 8.60
C GLY A 31 13.21 -2.33 8.87
N ASN A 32 14.07 -1.57 8.20
CA ASN A 32 14.12 -0.10 8.28
C ASN A 32 13.95 0.58 6.90
N GLY A 33 13.57 -0.16 5.86
CA GLY A 33 13.29 0.41 4.54
C GLY A 33 11.99 1.23 4.52
N PRO A 34 11.70 1.96 3.42
CA PRO A 34 10.49 2.78 3.32
C PRO A 34 9.19 1.98 3.46
N ALA A 35 9.14 0.77 2.88
CA ALA A 35 8.00 -0.13 3.05
C ALA A 35 7.85 -0.61 4.50
N ASP A 36 8.97 -0.93 5.15
CA ASP A 36 9.01 -1.37 6.54
C ASP A 36 8.49 -0.27 7.49
N GLN A 37 8.90 0.97 7.26
CA GLN A 37 8.42 2.14 8.01
C GLN A 37 6.92 2.35 7.83
N LEU A 38 6.41 2.21 6.60
CA LEU A 38 4.97 2.32 6.35
C LEU A 38 4.19 1.17 7.02
N VAL A 39 4.71 -0.05 7.04
CA VAL A 39 4.09 -1.18 7.75
C VAL A 39 4.04 -0.91 9.25
N LYS A 40 5.10 -0.38 9.87
CA LYS A 40 5.09 0.00 11.29
C LYS A 40 3.97 0.99 11.60
N LEU A 41 3.88 2.07 10.82
CA LEU A 41 2.81 3.08 10.98
C LEU A 41 1.42 2.48 10.83
N ILE A 42 1.21 1.60 9.84
CA ILE A 42 -0.05 0.89 9.61
C ILE A 42 -0.41 -0.01 10.81
N LEU A 43 0.54 -0.75 11.34
CA LEU A 43 0.31 -1.66 12.46
C LEU A 43 0.00 -0.91 13.76
N GLU A 44 0.59 0.27 13.96
CA GLU A 44 0.35 1.16 15.10
C GLU A 44 -0.99 1.93 15.03
N SER A 45 -1.65 1.96 13.86
CA SER A 45 -2.88 2.73 13.64
C SER A 45 -4.15 1.87 13.72
N ASP A 46 -5.18 2.30 14.44
CA ASP A 46 -6.46 1.56 14.52
C ASP A 46 -7.36 1.76 13.30
N SER A 47 -7.35 2.97 12.74
CA SER A 47 -8.12 3.37 11.56
C SER A 47 -7.22 3.96 10.50
N ILE A 48 -7.46 3.60 9.24
CA ILE A 48 -6.62 3.96 8.10
C ILE A 48 -7.49 4.47 6.94
N ASP A 49 -7.32 5.75 6.61
CA ASP A 49 -7.94 6.38 5.46
C ASP A 49 -6.98 6.40 4.26
N PHE A 50 -7.28 5.62 3.23
CA PHE A 50 -6.58 5.73 1.96
C PHE A 50 -7.24 6.77 1.07
N VAL A 51 -6.47 7.77 0.67
CA VAL A 51 -6.86 8.76 -0.35
C VAL A 51 -6.07 8.49 -1.63
N ILE A 52 -6.75 7.98 -2.66
CA ILE A 52 -6.11 7.47 -3.88
C ILE A 52 -6.50 8.33 -5.07
N GLY A 53 -5.53 9.02 -5.67
CA GLY A 53 -5.73 9.68 -6.96
C GLY A 53 -6.09 8.69 -8.07
N THR A 54 -6.97 9.09 -8.98
CA THR A 54 -7.47 8.22 -10.05
C THR A 54 -7.00 8.59 -11.44
N CYS A 55 -6.22 9.66 -11.57
CA CYS A 55 -5.63 10.06 -12.84
C CYS A 55 -4.91 8.88 -13.50
N ILE A 56 -5.41 8.50 -14.67
CA ILE A 56 -4.80 7.45 -15.49
C ILE A 56 -3.52 8.03 -16.07
N ASN A 57 -2.39 7.37 -15.79
CA ASN A 57 -1.13 7.74 -16.42
C ASN A 57 -1.13 7.18 -17.87
N ILE A 58 -1.27 8.07 -18.84
CA ILE A 58 -1.42 7.76 -20.28
C ILE A 58 -0.19 7.00 -20.82
N ALA A 59 0.97 7.13 -20.17
CA ALA A 59 2.20 6.41 -20.54
C ALA A 59 2.11 4.87 -20.39
N HIS A 60 1.06 4.35 -19.73
CA HIS A 60 0.88 2.92 -19.45
C HIS A 60 -0.35 2.31 -20.14
N GLN A 61 -0.79 2.88 -21.28
CA GLN A 61 -1.84 2.30 -22.13
C GLN A 61 -1.32 1.30 -23.18
N ASP A 62 -0.03 0.95 -23.20
CA ASP A 62 0.47 -0.08 -24.10
C ASP A 62 0.02 -1.47 -23.62
N PRO A 63 -0.82 -2.19 -24.37
CA PRO A 63 -1.22 -3.55 -24.02
C PRO A 63 -0.05 -4.56 -24.04
N ASN A 64 1.14 -4.17 -24.51
CA ASN A 64 2.37 -4.98 -24.49
C ASN A 64 3.26 -4.71 -23.28
N LEU A 65 2.95 -3.71 -22.43
CA LEU A 65 3.68 -3.49 -21.19
C LEU A 65 3.33 -4.64 -20.21
N PRO A 66 4.32 -5.29 -19.56
CA PRO A 66 4.11 -6.49 -18.76
C PRO A 66 3.04 -6.29 -17.69
N VAL A 67 2.22 -7.33 -17.48
CA VAL A 67 1.17 -7.46 -16.46
C VAL A 67 1.65 -7.14 -15.03
N GLU A 68 2.96 -7.07 -14.82
CA GLU A 68 3.63 -6.75 -13.56
C GLU A 68 3.44 -5.31 -13.06
N LEU A 69 2.93 -4.39 -13.88
CA LEU A 69 2.50 -3.07 -13.39
C LEU A 69 1.13 -3.19 -12.72
N GLU A 70 1.11 -3.63 -11.45
CA GLU A 70 -0.11 -3.63 -10.65
C GLU A 70 -0.75 -2.23 -10.64
N ILE A 71 -2.02 -2.14 -11.00
CA ILE A 71 -2.78 -0.89 -10.94
C ILE A 71 -2.85 -0.43 -9.47
N ARG A 72 -2.48 0.82 -9.17
CA ARG A 72 -2.49 1.40 -7.80
C ARG A 72 -3.78 1.09 -7.02
N ARG A 73 -4.93 1.15 -7.69
CA ARG A 73 -6.23 0.80 -7.10
C ARG A 73 -6.29 -0.66 -6.63
N THR A 74 -5.74 -1.58 -7.40
CA THR A 74 -5.72 -3.02 -7.08
C THR A 74 -4.83 -3.29 -5.88
N VAL A 75 -3.63 -2.71 -5.82
CA VAL A 75 -2.70 -2.89 -4.70
C VAL A 75 -3.31 -2.34 -3.41
N VAL A 76 -3.85 -1.12 -3.46
CA VAL A 76 -4.49 -0.52 -2.27
C VAL A 76 -5.69 -1.33 -1.80
N LYS A 77 -6.51 -1.87 -2.72
CA LYS A 77 -7.61 -2.77 -2.34
C LYS A 77 -7.13 -4.06 -1.68
N ARG A 78 -6.04 -4.66 -2.17
CA ARG A 78 -5.44 -5.85 -1.55
C ARG A 78 -4.95 -5.55 -0.15
N ILE A 79 -4.22 -4.44 0.02
CA ILE A 79 -3.76 -3.97 1.34
C ILE A 79 -4.96 -3.78 2.27
N ALA A 80 -5.99 -3.06 1.81
CA ALA A 80 -7.20 -2.82 2.62
C ALA A 80 -7.86 -4.12 3.08
N ASN A 81 -8.01 -5.10 2.18
CA ASN A 81 -8.57 -6.39 2.54
C ASN A 81 -7.71 -7.11 3.58
N VAL A 82 -6.39 -7.15 3.41
CA VAL A 82 -5.48 -7.75 4.39
C VAL A 82 -5.62 -7.07 5.76
N LEU A 83 -5.68 -5.74 5.79
CA LEU A 83 -5.83 -4.97 7.03
C LEU A 83 -7.16 -5.22 7.73
N GLN A 84 -8.25 -5.35 6.98
CA GLN A 84 -9.57 -5.63 7.53
C GLN A 84 -9.71 -7.08 8.00
N GLU A 85 -9.26 -8.05 7.20
CA GLU A 85 -9.49 -9.48 7.48
C GLU A 85 -8.48 -10.06 8.47
N LYS A 86 -7.19 -9.72 8.33
CA LYS A 86 -6.12 -10.31 9.13
C LYS A 86 -5.81 -9.49 10.37
N PHE A 87 -5.85 -8.17 10.26
CA PHE A 87 -5.49 -7.25 11.34
C PHE A 87 -6.71 -6.61 12.02
N LEU A 88 -7.92 -6.85 11.52
CA LEU A 88 -9.19 -6.35 12.07
C LEU A 88 -9.20 -4.82 12.23
N LYS A 89 -8.52 -4.09 11.33
CA LYS A 89 -8.45 -2.62 11.34
C LYS A 89 -9.62 -1.99 10.60
N GLU A 90 -9.99 -0.77 11.00
CA GLU A 90 -10.93 0.05 10.24
C GLU A 90 -10.21 0.65 9.03
N VAL A 91 -10.78 0.48 7.84
CA VAL A 91 -10.16 0.97 6.59
C VAL A 91 -11.19 1.65 5.72
N ASN A 92 -10.93 2.90 5.36
CA ASN A 92 -11.73 3.67 4.41
C ASN A 92 -10.96 3.91 3.12
N LEU A 93 -11.65 3.76 1.98
CA LEU A 93 -11.07 3.98 0.66
C LEU A 93 -11.77 5.15 -0.02
N GLN A 94 -11.05 6.24 -0.26
CA GLN A 94 -11.51 7.38 -1.03
C GLN A 94 -10.75 7.49 -2.35
N PHE A 95 -11.48 7.48 -3.46
CA PHE A 95 -10.91 7.67 -4.79
C PHE A 95 -11.20 9.09 -5.27
N LEU A 96 -10.15 9.83 -5.65
CA LEU A 96 -10.21 11.22 -6.14
C LEU A 96 -9.98 11.31 -7.65
#